data_AF-A0A1M3QS83-F1
#
_entry.id   AF-A0A1M3QS83-F1
#
_cell.length_a   1.000
_cell.length_b   1.000
_cell.length_c   1.000
_cell.angle_alpha   90.00
_cell.angle_beta   90.00
_cell.angle_gamma   90.00
#
_symmetry.space_group_name_H-M   'P 1'
#
loop_
_entity.id
_entity.type
_entity.pdbx_description
1 polymer ?
#
loop_
_entity_poly.entity_id
_entity_poly.type
_entity_poly.pdbx_seq_one_letter_code
_entity_poly.pdbx_strand_id
1 'polypeptide(L)'
;MKTLATLALAGAAALFSAGVFAAPPCTKAPQSQWMPQQDLKDRLVKQGYTIDRFLVSGTCYEIYGKDKAGNKVEIYFDPTDGRIVKQRSN
;
A
#
# COMPACT_ATOMS: atom_id res chain seq x y z
N MET A 1 21.30 -59.13 16.78
CA MET A 1 21.89 -58.10 17.67
C MET A 1 20.81 -57.10 17.98
N LYS A 2 20.67 -56.75 19.26
CA LYS A 2 19.53 -56.07 19.86
C LYS A 2 19.46 -54.60 19.44
N THR A 3 18.22 -54.19 19.21
CA THR A 3 17.71 -52.84 18.95
C THR A 3 18.21 -51.80 19.95
N LEU A 4 18.51 -50.60 19.45
CA LEU A 4 18.53 -49.37 20.24
C LEU A 4 17.52 -48.40 19.63
N ALA A 5 16.39 -48.29 20.29
CA ALA A 5 15.44 -47.21 20.11
C ALA A 5 15.92 -46.01 20.94
N THR A 6 15.95 -44.81 20.36
CA THR A 6 15.77 -43.58 21.13
C THR A 6 15.08 -42.53 20.26
N LEU A 7 13.93 -42.05 20.73
CA LEU A 7 13.14 -40.97 20.17
C LEU A 7 13.93 -39.66 20.17
N ALA A 8 13.84 -38.88 19.10
CA ALA A 8 14.02 -37.44 19.14
C ALA A 8 12.84 -36.78 18.40
N LEU A 9 11.91 -36.27 19.20
CA LEU A 9 10.83 -35.38 18.80
C LEU A 9 11.45 -34.01 18.46
N ALA A 10 11.50 -33.63 17.19
CA ALA A 10 11.88 -32.27 16.78
C ALA A 10 10.78 -31.71 15.87
N GLY A 11 10.11 -30.67 16.38
CA GLY A 11 8.81 -30.20 15.95
C GLY A 11 8.74 -29.65 14.53
N ALA A 12 7.55 -29.77 13.96
CA ALA A 12 7.16 -29.08 12.74
C ALA A 12 7.23 -27.56 12.97
N ALA A 13 8.27 -26.92 12.43
CA ALA A 13 8.29 -25.48 12.26
C ALA A 13 7.30 -25.13 11.13
N ALA A 14 6.03 -24.91 11.49
CA ALA A 14 5.09 -24.26 10.60
C ALA A 14 5.59 -22.84 10.34
N LEU A 15 6.20 -22.64 9.18
CA LEU A 15 6.50 -21.32 8.65
C LEU A 15 5.17 -20.64 8.35
N PHE A 16 4.64 -19.93 9.35
CA PHE A 16 3.61 -18.93 9.11
C PHE A 16 4.27 -17.78 8.36
N SER A 17 4.24 -17.85 7.02
CA SER A 17 4.49 -16.69 6.17
C SER A 17 3.40 -15.67 6.48
N ALA A 18 3.67 -14.76 7.43
CA ALA A 18 2.89 -13.56 7.59
C ALA A 18 3.02 -12.78 6.29
N GLY A 19 2.01 -12.90 5.41
CA GLY A 19 1.92 -12.09 4.22
C GLY A 19 1.88 -10.64 4.65
N VAL A 20 3.02 -9.94 4.52
CA VAL A 20 3.04 -8.50 4.62
C VAL A 20 2.21 -8.01 3.44
N PHE A 21 0.98 -7.57 3.70
CA PHE A 21 0.17 -6.85 2.73
C PHE A 21 0.84 -5.49 2.49
N ALA A 22 1.94 -5.50 1.74
CA ALA A 22 2.62 -4.29 1.31
C ALA A 22 1.68 -3.54 0.36
N ALA A 23 1.59 -2.22 0.53
CA ALA A 23 1.00 -1.35 -0.48
C ALA A 23 1.61 -1.68 -1.85
N PRO A 24 0.83 -1.55 -2.96
CA PRO A 24 1.38 -1.79 -4.29
C PRO A 24 2.61 -0.90 -4.51
N PRO A 25 3.69 -1.38 -5.15
CA PRO A 25 4.82 -0.51 -5.46
C PRO A 25 4.39 0.53 -6.51
N CYS A 26 4.35 1.81 -6.14
CA CYS A 26 3.98 2.88 -7.09
C CYS A 26 5.20 3.39 -7.87
N THR A 27 6.31 3.66 -7.19
CA THR A 27 7.56 4.12 -7.83
C THR A 27 8.80 3.49 -7.19
N LYS A 28 9.92 3.56 -7.92
CA LYS A 28 11.29 3.28 -7.43
C LYS A 28 12.11 4.56 -7.23
N ALA A 29 11.56 5.72 -7.60
CA ALA A 29 12.24 7.00 -7.48
C ALA A 29 12.47 7.37 -6.01
N PRO A 30 13.61 8.00 -5.68
CA PRO A 30 13.85 8.51 -4.33
C PRO A 30 12.85 9.61 -3.98
N GLN A 31 12.59 9.80 -2.69
CA GLN A 31 11.62 10.81 -2.21
C GLN A 31 11.96 12.25 -2.63
N SER A 32 13.23 12.55 -2.95
CA SER A 32 13.64 13.85 -3.48
C SER A 32 13.06 14.16 -4.87
N GLN A 33 12.56 13.16 -5.59
CA GLN A 33 11.88 13.32 -6.89
C GLN A 33 10.35 13.32 -6.76
N TRP A 34 9.83 13.19 -5.54
CA TRP A 34 8.39 13.19 -5.31
C TRP A 34 7.88 14.63 -5.30
N MET A 35 6.71 14.86 -5.90
CA MET A 35 6.05 16.15 -5.79
C MET A 35 5.62 16.40 -4.34
N PRO A 36 5.56 17.66 -3.89
CA PRO A 36 4.96 17.99 -2.60
C PRO A 36 3.56 17.39 -2.45
N GLN A 37 3.24 16.87 -1.27
CA GLN A 37 1.92 16.30 -1.00
C GLN A 37 0.78 17.30 -1.26
N GLN A 38 1.04 18.59 -0.99
CA GLN A 38 0.05 19.65 -1.20
C GLN A 38 -0.30 19.82 -2.68
N ASP A 39 0.67 19.68 -3.59
CA ASP A 39 0.45 19.80 -5.03
C ASP A 39 -0.53 18.73 -5.53
N LEU A 40 -0.39 17.49 -5.03
CA LEU A 40 -1.34 16.42 -5.35
C LEU A 40 -2.72 16.70 -4.74
N LYS A 41 -2.79 17.12 -3.46
CA LYS A 41 -4.06 17.46 -2.79
C LYS A 41 -4.82 18.53 -3.56
N ASP A 42 -4.16 19.63 -3.90
CA ASP A 42 -4.77 20.75 -4.62
C ASP A 42 -5.26 20.33 -6.00
N ARG A 43 -4.47 19.51 -6.71
CA ARG A 43 -4.89 18.96 -8.01
C ARG A 43 -6.14 18.11 -7.90
N LEU A 44 -6.21 17.21 -6.92
CA LEU A 44 -7.36 16.33 -6.71
C LEU A 44 -8.61 17.11 -6.32
N VAL A 45 -8.49 18.09 -5.42
CA VAL A 45 -9.59 18.98 -5.04
C VAL A 45 -10.10 19.75 -6.26
N LYS A 46 -9.21 20.31 -7.10
CA LYS A 46 -9.58 20.98 -8.36
C LYS A 46 -10.27 20.05 -9.35
N GLN A 47 -9.96 18.75 -9.31
CA GLN A 47 -10.60 17.72 -10.14
C GLN A 47 -11.95 17.24 -9.58
N GLY A 48 -12.40 17.77 -8.43
CA GLY A 48 -13.69 17.45 -7.81
C GLY A 48 -13.64 16.30 -6.81
N TYR A 49 -12.45 15.86 -6.39
CA TYR A 49 -12.32 14.88 -5.32
C TYR A 49 -12.46 15.55 -3.94
N THR A 50 -13.05 14.81 -2.99
CA THR A 50 -12.96 15.14 -1.56
C THR A 50 -11.90 14.26 -0.93
N ILE A 51 -10.99 14.83 -0.16
CA ILE A 51 -9.91 14.09 0.53
C ILE A 51 -10.21 14.07 2.02
N ASP A 52 -10.53 12.90 2.56
CA ASP A 52 -10.75 12.69 4.00
C ASP A 52 -9.43 12.37 4.71
N ARG A 53 -8.56 11.58 4.06
CA ARG A 53 -7.21 11.27 4.54
C ARG A 53 -6.22 11.24 3.38
N PHE A 54 -4.99 11.66 3.67
CA PHE A 54 -3.86 11.57 2.76
C PHE A 54 -2.69 10.93 3.50
N LEU A 55 -2.15 9.85 2.96
CA LEU A 55 -1.11 9.03 3.57
C LEU A 55 0.07 8.86 2.62
N VAL A 56 1.24 8.58 3.19
CA VAL A 56 2.38 8.03 2.45
C VAL A 56 2.44 6.54 2.78
N SER A 57 2.12 5.69 1.80
CA SER A 57 2.00 4.24 1.98
C SER A 57 3.03 3.53 1.11
N GLY A 58 4.15 3.14 1.73
CA GLY A 58 5.29 2.59 1.00
C GLY A 58 5.87 3.62 0.03
N THR A 59 5.83 3.32 -1.27
CA THR A 59 6.29 4.23 -2.33
C THR A 59 5.15 5.01 -3.01
N CYS A 60 3.99 5.11 -2.37
CA CYS A 60 2.79 5.75 -2.91
C CYS A 60 2.35 6.95 -2.07
N TYR A 61 1.64 7.86 -2.71
CA TYR A 61 0.65 8.69 -2.02
C TYR A 61 -0.71 8.00 -2.08
N GLU A 62 -1.38 7.90 -0.94
CA GLU A 62 -2.67 7.23 -0.82
C GLU A 62 -3.70 8.21 -0.29
N ILE A 63 -4.89 8.24 -0.89
CA ILE A 63 -6.03 8.98 -0.35
C ILE A 63 -7.14 8.04 0.09
N TYR A 64 -7.88 8.46 1.10
CA TYR A 64 -9.26 8.06 1.32
C TYR A 64 -10.16 9.27 1.11
N GLY A 65 -11.29 9.09 0.46
CA GLY A 65 -12.22 10.19 0.25
C GLY A 65 -13.37 9.85 -0.69
N LYS A 66 -13.79 10.85 -1.47
CA LYS A 66 -14.84 10.71 -2.48
C LYS A 66 -14.34 11.10 -3.87
N ASP A 67 -14.73 10.34 -4.87
CA ASP A 67 -14.54 10.73 -6.27
C ASP A 67 -15.51 11.87 -6.68
N LYS A 68 -15.36 12.35 -7.91
CA LYS A 68 -16.23 13.40 -8.49
C LYS A 68 -17.72 13.04 -8.56
N ALA A 69 -18.06 11.75 -8.45
CA ALA A 69 -19.44 11.26 -8.43
C ALA A 69 -19.95 11.03 -6.98
N GLY A 70 -19.14 11.34 -5.97
CA GLY A 70 -19.48 11.21 -4.56
C GLY A 70 -19.26 9.81 -3.98
N ASN A 71 -18.73 8.86 -4.76
CA ASN A 71 -18.47 7.49 -4.33
C ASN A 71 -17.24 7.43 -3.43
N LYS A 72 -17.28 6.58 -2.40
CA LYS A 72 -16.12 6.39 -1.52
C LYS A 72 -15.01 5.66 -2.27
N VAL A 73 -13.80 6.20 -2.19
CA VAL A 73 -12.63 5.68 -2.88
C VAL A 73 -11.39 5.64 -2.00
N GLU A 74 -10.56 4.64 -2.26
CA GLU A 74 -9.17 4.54 -1.81
C GLU A 74 -8.30 4.53 -3.07
N ILE A 75 -7.40 5.50 -3.21
CA ILE A 75 -6.60 5.66 -4.43
C ILE A 75 -5.13 5.81 -4.08
N TYR A 76 -4.29 5.00 -4.74
CA TYR A 76 -2.84 5.04 -4.69
C TYR A 76 -2.32 5.76 -5.93
N PHE A 77 -1.46 6.74 -5.72
CA PHE A 77 -0.83 7.56 -6.73
C PHE A 77 0.69 7.37 -6.73
N ASP A 78 1.28 7.39 -7.92
CA ASP A 78 2.73 7.52 -8.07
C ASP A 78 3.14 8.94 -7.65
N PRO A 79 3.97 9.14 -6.63
CA PRO A 79 4.28 10.47 -6.12
C PRO A 79 5.16 11.30 -7.07
N THR A 80 5.67 10.74 -8.17
CA THR A 80 6.50 11.46 -9.15
C THR A 80 5.68 12.27 -10.17
N ASP A 81 4.50 11.77 -10.54
CA ASP A 81 3.59 12.40 -11.52
C ASP A 81 2.13 12.48 -11.02
N GLY A 82 1.82 11.78 -9.93
CA GLY A 82 0.50 11.59 -9.32
C GLY A 82 -0.52 10.98 -10.27
N ARG A 83 -0.10 10.07 -11.15
CA ARG A 83 -0.99 9.16 -11.87
C ARG A 83 -1.54 8.10 -10.92
N ILE A 84 -2.75 7.63 -11.18
CA ILE A 84 -3.38 6.56 -10.41
C ILE A 84 -2.67 5.24 -10.73
N VAL A 85 -2.15 4.57 -9.70
CA VAL A 85 -1.58 3.22 -9.78
C VAL A 85 -2.63 2.17 -9.41
N LYS A 86 -3.49 2.48 -8.44
CA LYS A 86 -4.57 1.59 -8.01
C LYS A 86 -5.72 2.41 -7.45
N GLN A 87 -6.94 1.99 -7.75
CA GLN A 87 -8.16 2.54 -7.17
C GLN A 87 -9.05 1.40 -6.67
N ARG A 88 -9.62 1.58 -5.47
CA ARG A 88 -10.70 0.77 -4.94
C ARG A 88 -11.89 1.68 -4.68
N SER A 89 -13.08 1.21 -5.05
CA SER A 89 -14.34 1.83 -4.67
C SER A 89 -15.02 0.93 -3.65
N ASN A 90 -15.59 1.53 -2.60
CA ASN A 90 -16.31 0.82 -1.55
C ASN A 90 -17.79 1.17 -1.55
#